data_AF-A0A7K4IS99-F1
#
_entry.id   AF-A0A7K4IS99-F1
#
_cell.length_a   1.000
_cell.length_b   1.000
_cell.length_c   1.000
_cell.angle_alpha   90.00
_cell.angle_beta   90.00
_cell.angle_gamma   90.00
#
_symmetry.space_group_name_H-M   'P 1'
#
loop_
_entity.id
_entity.type
_entity.pdbx_description
1 polymer ?
#
loop_
_entity_poly.entity_id
_entity_poly.type
_entity_poly.pdbx_seq_one_letter_code
_entity_poly.pdbx_strand_id
1 'polypeptide(L)'
;MSKDNLINVFVGSLITSLVGAVLLLFEDSAGWYNYTYYVQSWGWISFNLDTPLSVALIGIVAALLFYCTYISLQGLRLKGQVNMQTIRYGLIASLAALIIVIVGAIAFIAVMLIDENSEWWFEAGFYSGLLGSGLTALLFYFQHKSMKTIKTGSVSQSI
;
A
#
# COMPACT_ATOMS: atom_id res chain seq x y z
N MET A 1 -19.95 4.24 -15.61
CA MET A 1 -19.21 5.21 -14.77
C MET A 1 -18.89 6.42 -15.63
N SER A 2 -19.20 7.64 -15.20
CA SER A 2 -18.90 8.86 -15.97
C SER A 2 -17.38 9.14 -15.98
N LYS A 3 -16.92 10.01 -16.89
CA LYS A 3 -15.53 10.48 -16.89
C LYS A 3 -15.15 11.16 -15.57
N ASP A 4 -16.08 11.91 -14.98
CA ASP A 4 -15.87 12.59 -13.70
C ASP A 4 -15.66 11.58 -12.56
N ASN A 5 -16.40 10.48 -12.57
CA ASN A 5 -16.18 9.40 -11.60
C ASN A 5 -14.79 8.77 -11.77
N LEU A 6 -14.29 8.60 -13.00
CA LEU A 6 -12.95 8.04 -13.24
C LEU A 6 -11.86 8.95 -12.69
N ILE A 7 -12.00 10.26 -12.90
CA ILE A 7 -11.09 11.27 -12.34
C ILE A 7 -11.12 11.23 -10.80
N ASN A 8 -12.30 11.16 -10.19
CA ASN A 8 -12.44 11.07 -8.74
C ASN A 8 -11.75 9.82 -8.15
N VAL A 9 -11.83 8.68 -8.85
CA VAL A 9 -11.14 7.46 -8.40
C VAL A 9 -9.62 7.60 -8.55
N PHE A 10 -9.11 8.34 -9.55
CA PHE A 10 -7.69 8.67 -9.63
C PHE A 10 -7.23 9.61 -8.52
N VAL A 11 -8.05 10.57 -8.10
CA VAL A 11 -7.77 11.42 -6.92
C VAL A 11 -7.70 10.55 -5.67
N GLY A 12 -8.66 9.64 -5.49
CA GLY A 12 -8.65 8.70 -4.38
C GLY A 12 -7.36 7.87 -4.35
N SER A 13 -7.00 7.24 -5.47
CA SER A 13 -5.80 6.38 -5.53
C SER A 13 -4.51 7.17 -5.36
N LEU A 14 -4.49 8.44 -5.78
CA LEU A 14 -3.39 9.36 -5.52
C LEU A 14 -3.21 9.60 -4.02
N ILE A 15 -4.29 9.99 -3.32
CA ILE A 15 -4.24 10.33 -1.90
C ILE A 15 -3.85 9.09 -1.08
N THR A 16 -4.52 7.95 -1.30
CA THR A 16 -4.27 6.74 -0.51
C THR A 16 -2.85 6.20 -0.70
N SER A 17 -2.33 6.24 -1.93
CA SER A 17 -0.97 5.77 -2.21
C SER A 17 0.09 6.73 -1.67
N LEU A 18 -0.08 8.04 -1.84
CA LEU A 18 0.88 9.02 -1.39
C LEU A 18 0.94 9.10 0.14
N VAL A 19 -0.22 9.22 0.80
CA VAL A 19 -0.29 9.28 2.26
C VAL A 19 0.21 7.97 2.87
N GLY A 20 -0.17 6.82 2.28
CA GLY A 20 0.35 5.52 2.70
C GLY A 20 1.87 5.42 2.60
N ALA A 21 2.45 5.84 1.47
CA ALA A 21 3.91 5.78 1.27
C ALA A 21 4.68 6.71 2.23
N VAL A 22 4.18 7.93 2.43
CA VAL A 22 4.83 8.91 3.31
C VAL A 22 4.76 8.44 4.76
N LEU A 23 3.57 8.13 5.28
CA LEU A 23 3.45 7.69 6.67
C LEU A 23 4.25 6.41 6.93
N LEU A 24 4.28 5.47 5.99
CA LEU A 24 5.08 4.25 6.12
C LEU A 24 6.60 4.51 6.28
N LEU A 25 7.12 5.59 5.68
CA LEU A 25 8.55 5.94 5.76
C LEU A 25 8.92 6.76 7.00
N PHE A 26 7.95 7.50 7.57
CA PHE A 26 8.21 8.43 8.67
C PHE A 26 7.72 7.93 10.02
N GLU A 27 6.77 7.01 10.05
CA GLU A 27 6.22 6.42 11.27
C GLU A 27 6.82 5.05 11.54
N ASP A 28 6.87 4.68 12.82
CA ASP A 28 7.26 3.34 13.23
C ASP A 28 6.17 2.33 12.82
N SER A 29 6.60 1.12 12.49
CA SER A 29 5.72 0.05 12.01
C SER A 29 5.23 -0.86 13.12
N ALA A 30 6.08 -1.14 14.10
CA ALA A 30 5.74 -1.99 15.23
C ALA A 30 6.65 -1.69 16.42
N GLY A 31 6.19 -2.04 17.62
CA GLY A 31 6.95 -1.90 18.86
C GLY A 31 6.72 -3.08 19.79
N TRP A 32 7.66 -3.30 20.70
CA TRP A 32 7.53 -4.31 21.76
C TRP A 32 8.21 -3.88 23.06
N TYR A 33 7.70 -4.42 24.16
CA TYR A 33 8.30 -4.37 25.49
C TYR A 33 8.52 -5.79 26.02
N ASN A 34 9.72 -6.02 26.54
CA ASN A 34 10.04 -7.20 27.32
C ASN A 34 10.28 -6.81 28.77
N TYR A 35 9.32 -7.17 29.63
CA TYR A 35 9.46 -7.08 31.09
C TYR A 35 10.01 -8.41 31.61
N THR A 36 11.33 -8.58 31.60
CA THR A 36 11.96 -9.70 32.31
C THR A 36 12.29 -9.29 33.75
N TYR A 37 12.31 -10.25 34.68
CA TYR A 37 12.41 -10.02 36.13
C TYR A 37 13.64 -9.18 36.57
N TYR A 38 14.68 -9.10 35.72
CA TYR A 38 15.93 -8.39 35.99
C TYR A 38 16.36 -7.41 34.89
N VAL A 39 15.71 -7.39 33.73
CA VAL A 39 16.08 -6.54 32.58
C VAL A 39 14.80 -6.08 31.86
N GLN A 40 14.73 -4.79 31.55
CA GLN A 40 13.70 -4.24 30.69
C GLN A 40 14.33 -3.92 29.34
N SER A 41 13.71 -4.39 28.27
CA SER A 41 14.09 -3.98 26.91
C SER A 41 12.87 -3.56 26.12
N TRP A 42 13.08 -2.61 25.22
CA TRP A 42 12.10 -2.15 24.26
C TRP A 42 12.72 -2.13 22.87
N GLY A 43 11.90 -2.27 21.85
CA GLY A 43 12.34 -2.14 20.47
C GLY A 43 11.24 -1.63 19.57
N TRP A 44 11.66 -1.06 18.45
CA TRP A 44 10.79 -0.50 17.42
C TRP A 44 11.29 -0.91 16.05
N ILE A 45 10.36 -1.15 15.14
CA ILE A 45 10.63 -1.38 13.72
C ILE A 45 10.35 -0.09 12.98
N SER A 46 11.37 0.49 12.36
CA SER A 46 11.22 1.72 11.59
C SER A 46 12.14 1.77 10.38
N PHE A 47 11.84 2.63 9.42
CA PHE A 47 12.70 2.78 8.24
C PHE A 47 14.11 3.27 8.59
N ASN A 48 14.30 3.99 9.70
CA ASN A 48 15.53 4.72 10.01
C ASN A 48 16.43 4.04 11.05
N LEU A 49 15.93 3.09 11.83
CA LEU A 49 16.63 2.59 13.02
C LEU A 49 16.87 1.08 13.02
N ASP A 50 16.65 0.42 11.90
CA ASP A 50 16.33 -1.00 11.91
C ASP A 50 17.18 -1.83 10.94
N THR A 51 16.99 -3.16 10.95
CA THR A 51 17.82 -4.09 10.16
C THR A 51 17.77 -3.79 8.65
N PRO A 52 18.85 -4.06 7.88
CA PRO A 52 18.85 -3.85 6.43
C PRO A 52 17.68 -4.52 5.70
N LEU A 53 17.18 -5.64 6.23
CA LEU A 53 16.02 -6.34 5.68
C LEU A 53 14.71 -5.58 5.92
N SER A 54 14.45 -5.08 7.13
CA SER A 54 13.22 -4.32 7.40
C SER A 54 13.20 -3.01 6.61
N VAL A 55 14.33 -2.29 6.55
CA VAL A 55 14.50 -1.09 5.72
C VAL A 55 14.22 -1.40 4.24
N ALA A 56 14.76 -2.49 3.71
CA ALA A 56 14.52 -2.90 2.33
C ALA A 56 13.05 -3.22 2.06
N LEU A 57 12.38 -3.96 2.95
CA LEU A 57 10.96 -4.32 2.79
C LEU A 57 10.06 -3.08 2.85
N ILE A 58 10.25 -2.21 3.84
CA ILE A 58 9.52 -0.94 3.98
C ILE A 58 9.76 -0.07 2.74
N GLY A 59 11.02 0.06 2.30
CA GLY A 59 11.39 0.82 1.11
C GLY A 59 10.75 0.29 -0.18
N ILE A 60 10.66 -1.04 -0.35
CA ILE A 60 9.98 -1.65 -1.51
C ILE A 60 8.48 -1.33 -1.49
N VAL A 61 7.82 -1.45 -0.34
CA VAL A 61 6.38 -1.10 -0.22
C VAL A 61 6.15 0.37 -0.54
N ALA A 62 6.97 1.26 0.01
CA ALA A 62 6.90 2.70 -0.28
C ALA A 62 7.13 2.99 -1.76
N ALA A 63 8.13 2.36 -2.40
CA ALA A 63 8.40 2.52 -3.83
C ALA A 63 7.22 2.07 -4.71
N LEU A 64 6.59 0.94 -4.38
CA LEU A 64 5.40 0.45 -5.08
C LEU A 64 4.21 1.42 -4.92
N LEU A 65 4.02 2.00 -3.73
CA LEU A 65 2.99 3.01 -3.48
C LEU A 65 3.29 4.32 -4.22
N PHE A 66 4.54 4.81 -4.22
CA PHE A 66 4.91 5.98 -5.03
C PHE A 66 4.74 5.73 -6.53
N TYR A 67 4.97 4.51 -7.01
CA TYR A 67 4.66 4.14 -8.38
C TYR A 67 3.15 4.22 -8.68
N CYS A 68 2.30 3.80 -7.73
CA CYS A 68 0.86 3.98 -7.80
C CYS A 68 0.44 5.46 -7.81
N THR A 69 1.11 6.30 -7.01
CA THR A 69 0.96 7.76 -7.01
C THR A 69 1.29 8.32 -8.40
N TYR A 70 2.41 7.92 -8.98
CA TYR A 70 2.82 8.34 -10.32
C TYR A 70 1.77 7.97 -11.38
N ILE A 71 1.26 6.74 -11.38
CA ILE A 71 0.20 6.32 -12.31
C ILE A 71 -1.05 7.19 -12.11
N SER A 72 -1.43 7.48 -10.87
CA SER A 72 -2.60 8.30 -10.56
C SER A 72 -2.44 9.75 -11.05
N LEU A 73 -1.25 10.33 -10.89
CA LEU A 73 -0.92 11.65 -11.46
C LEU A 73 -1.03 11.66 -12.98
N GLN A 74 -0.54 10.62 -13.66
CA GLN A 74 -0.69 10.51 -15.11
C GLN A 74 -2.17 10.36 -15.51
N GLY A 75 -2.97 9.64 -14.71
CA GLY A 75 -4.43 9.58 -14.82
C GLY A 75 -5.09 10.94 -14.82
N LEU A 76 -4.72 11.78 -13.87
CA LEU A 76 -5.27 13.13 -13.74
C LEU A 76 -4.81 14.04 -14.89
N ARG A 77 -3.52 14.01 -15.24
CA ARG A 77 -2.95 14.82 -16.34
C ARG A 77 -3.60 14.51 -17.68
N LEU A 78 -3.84 13.23 -17.96
CA LEU A 78 -4.46 12.76 -19.20
C LEU A 78 -6.00 12.77 -19.14
N LYS A 79 -6.61 13.38 -18.12
CA LYS A 79 -8.07 13.43 -17.93
C LYS A 79 -8.75 12.06 -18.05
N GLY A 80 -8.11 11.04 -17.47
CA GLY A 80 -8.57 9.65 -17.46
C GLY A 80 -8.29 8.86 -18.75
N GLN A 81 -7.60 9.42 -19.74
CA GLN A 81 -7.25 8.73 -21.00
C GLN A 81 -5.98 7.86 -20.88
N VAL A 82 -5.90 7.05 -19.82
CA VAL A 82 -4.73 6.17 -19.58
C VAL A 82 -4.97 4.80 -20.18
N ASN A 83 -3.91 4.15 -20.68
CA ASN A 83 -4.00 2.78 -21.16
C ASN A 83 -4.37 1.81 -20.02
N MET A 84 -5.16 0.80 -20.37
CA MET A 84 -5.57 -0.30 -19.49
C MET A 84 -4.40 -1.04 -18.86
N GLN A 85 -3.31 -1.21 -19.60
CA GLN A 85 -2.10 -1.87 -19.09
C GLN A 85 -1.49 -1.10 -17.91
N THR A 86 -1.46 0.23 -17.97
CA THR A 86 -0.94 1.08 -16.90
C THR A 86 -1.78 0.95 -15.63
N ILE A 87 -3.11 0.96 -15.75
CA ILE A 87 -4.01 0.73 -14.60
C ILE A 87 -3.80 -0.66 -14.01
N ARG A 88 -3.61 -1.68 -14.86
CA ARG A 88 -3.29 -3.04 -14.41
C ARG A 88 -1.96 -3.10 -13.65
N TYR A 89 -0.94 -2.37 -14.09
CA TYR A 89 0.33 -2.30 -13.36
C TYR A 89 0.19 -1.61 -12.00
N GLY A 90 -0.62 -0.56 -11.90
CA GLY A 90 -0.95 0.06 -10.60
C GLY A 90 -1.67 -0.91 -9.65
N LEU A 91 -2.62 -1.70 -10.18
CA LEU A 91 -3.28 -2.75 -9.41
C LEU A 91 -2.30 -3.82 -8.91
N ILE A 92 -1.41 -4.32 -9.79
CA ILE A 92 -0.41 -5.33 -9.41
C ILE A 92 0.56 -4.77 -8.36
N ALA A 93 1.03 -3.53 -8.54
CA ALA A 93 1.96 -2.90 -7.61
C ALA A 93 1.34 -2.70 -6.22
N SER A 94 0.10 -2.21 -6.15
CA SER A 94 -0.61 -2.04 -4.88
C SER A 94 -0.96 -3.37 -4.20
N LEU A 95 -1.30 -4.42 -4.96
CA LEU A 95 -1.48 -5.77 -4.41
C LEU A 95 -0.16 -6.36 -3.90
N ALA A 96 0.94 -6.19 -4.63
CA ALA A 96 2.25 -6.63 -4.18
C ALA A 96 2.66 -5.92 -2.88
N ALA A 97 2.45 -4.61 -2.79
CA ALA A 97 2.66 -3.84 -1.57
C ALA A 97 1.84 -4.39 -0.39
N LEU A 98 0.55 -4.66 -0.62
CA LEU A 98 -0.35 -5.22 0.40
C LEU A 98 0.12 -6.60 0.88
N ILE A 99 0.52 -7.47 -0.05
CA ILE A 99 1.03 -8.81 0.28
C ILE A 99 2.30 -8.70 1.13
N ILE A 100 3.24 -7.82 0.78
CA ILE A 100 4.47 -7.62 1.55
C ILE A 100 4.14 -7.14 2.98
N VAL A 101 3.22 -6.19 3.13
CA VAL A 101 2.79 -5.69 4.44
C VAL A 101 2.17 -6.81 5.28
N ILE A 102 1.29 -7.62 4.71
CA ILE A 102 0.64 -8.74 5.41
C ILE A 102 1.68 -9.80 5.82
N VAL A 103 2.57 -10.18 4.90
CA VAL A 103 3.63 -11.16 5.19
C VAL A 103 4.57 -10.64 6.27
N GLY A 104 4.97 -9.36 6.21
CA GLY A 104 5.79 -8.72 7.23
C GLY A 104 5.13 -8.72 8.61
N ALA A 105 3.83 -8.43 8.66
CA ALA A 105 3.07 -8.48 9.91
C ALA A 105 2.96 -9.90 10.48
N ILE A 106 2.71 -10.92 9.64
CA ILE A 106 2.69 -12.32 10.07
C ILE A 106 4.06 -12.73 10.61
N ALA A 107 5.15 -12.34 9.94
CA ALA A 107 6.51 -12.63 10.38
C ALA A 107 6.81 -11.97 11.73
N PHE A 108 6.43 -10.70 11.91
CA PHE A 108 6.57 -9.99 13.18
C PHE A 108 5.82 -10.70 14.32
N ILE A 109 4.55 -11.05 14.11
CA ILE A 109 3.75 -11.78 15.10
C ILE A 109 4.41 -13.12 15.46
N ALA A 110 4.87 -13.87 14.45
CA ALA A 110 5.52 -15.15 14.67
C ALA A 110 6.78 -15.02 15.55
N VAL A 111 7.60 -14.00 15.32
CA VAL A 111 8.79 -13.72 16.15
C VAL A 111 8.40 -13.34 17.57
N MET A 112 7.44 -12.43 17.74
CA MET A 112 6.98 -12.00 19.08
C MET A 112 6.39 -13.15 19.91
N LEU A 113 5.73 -14.12 19.26
CA LEU A 113 5.21 -15.32 19.92
C LEU A 113 6.30 -16.32 20.33
N ILE A 114 7.43 -16.35 19.60
CA ILE A 114 8.58 -17.22 19.92
C ILE A 114 9.41 -16.61 21.06
N ASP A 115 9.63 -15.30 21.02
CA ASP A 115 10.47 -14.59 21.98
C ASP A 115 9.78 -14.30 23.32
N GLU A 116 8.52 -14.74 23.48
CA GLU A 116 7.67 -14.55 24.67
C GLU A 116 7.65 -13.09 25.16
N ASN A 117 7.68 -12.12 24.24
CA ASN A 117 7.61 -10.72 24.63
C ASN A 117 6.28 -10.41 25.32
N SER A 118 6.36 -9.79 26.49
CA SER A 118 5.22 -9.50 27.35
C SER A 118 4.17 -8.61 26.68
N GLU A 119 4.61 -7.66 25.84
CA GLU A 119 3.73 -6.72 25.14
C GLU A 119 4.30 -6.39 23.76
N TRP A 120 3.46 -6.38 22.74
CA TRP A 120 3.80 -5.92 21.39
C TRP A 120 2.58 -5.29 20.72
N TRP A 121 2.81 -4.37 19.81
CA TRP A 121 1.75 -3.70 19.06
C TRP A 121 2.24 -3.29 17.67
N PHE A 122 1.27 -3.03 16.80
CA PHE A 122 1.53 -2.38 15.52
C PHE A 122 1.33 -0.87 15.66
N GLU A 123 2.08 -0.12 14.87
CA GLU A 123 2.08 1.34 14.88
C GLU A 123 1.58 1.94 13.56
N ALA A 124 1.55 3.28 13.49
CA ALA A 124 0.99 4.02 12.37
C ALA A 124 1.64 3.68 11.02
N GLY A 125 2.93 3.35 10.99
CA GLY A 125 3.63 2.87 9.81
C GLY A 125 3.01 1.59 9.23
N PHE A 126 2.70 0.60 10.08
CA PHE A 126 2.03 -0.62 9.63
C PHE A 126 0.62 -0.33 9.09
N TYR A 127 -0.20 0.40 9.85
CA TYR A 127 -1.57 0.68 9.44
C TYR A 127 -1.64 1.53 8.17
N SER A 128 -0.72 2.48 8.00
CA SER A 128 -0.62 3.27 6.77
C SER A 128 -0.18 2.44 5.57
N GLY A 129 0.77 1.51 5.74
CA GLY A 129 1.12 0.53 4.72
C GLY A 129 -0.07 -0.37 4.33
N LEU A 130 -0.79 -0.89 5.33
CA LEU A 130 -1.93 -1.79 5.14
C LEU A 130 -3.10 -1.07 4.44
N LEU A 131 -3.55 0.06 4.99
CA LEU A 131 -4.67 0.82 4.45
C LEU A 131 -4.30 1.52 3.14
N GLY A 132 -3.09 2.09 3.06
CA GLY A 132 -2.57 2.73 1.87
C GLY A 132 -2.52 1.77 0.68
N SER A 133 -1.97 0.56 0.86
CA SER A 133 -1.93 -0.44 -0.21
C SER A 133 -3.31 -1.04 -0.51
N GLY A 134 -4.10 -1.38 0.51
CA GLY A 134 -5.42 -1.99 0.35
C GLY A 134 -6.43 -1.07 -0.34
N LEU A 135 -6.56 0.18 0.10
CA LEU A 135 -7.47 1.14 -0.52
C LEU A 135 -7.01 1.52 -1.93
N THR A 136 -5.70 1.68 -2.14
CA THR A 136 -5.14 1.93 -3.48
C THR A 136 -5.46 0.78 -4.44
N ALA A 137 -5.28 -0.47 -4.01
CA ALA A 137 -5.62 -1.64 -4.82
C ALA A 137 -7.12 -1.69 -5.17
N LEU A 138 -7.99 -1.40 -4.19
CA LEU A 138 -9.43 -1.34 -4.42
C LEU A 138 -9.81 -0.28 -5.47
N LEU A 139 -9.20 0.90 -5.42
CA LEU A 139 -9.47 1.98 -6.37
C LEU A 139 -8.94 1.65 -7.76
N PHE A 140 -7.73 1.09 -7.88
CA PHE A 140 -7.22 0.59 -9.16
C PHE A 140 -8.08 -0.54 -9.73
N TYR A 141 -8.63 -1.41 -8.89
CA TYR A 141 -9.59 -2.43 -9.31
C TYR A 141 -10.85 -1.81 -9.92
N PHE A 142 -11.43 -0.79 -9.29
CA PHE A 142 -12.60 -0.09 -9.84
C PHE A 142 -12.29 0.64 -11.16
N GLN A 143 -11.11 1.26 -11.28
CA GLN A 143 -10.65 1.86 -12.54
C GLN A 143 -10.51 0.79 -13.65
N HIS A 144 -9.87 -0.33 -13.34
CA HIS A 144 -9.64 -1.43 -14.28
C HIS A 144 -10.97 -2.03 -14.76
N LYS A 145 -11.89 -2.30 -13.84
CA LYS A 145 -13.23 -2.82 -14.16
C LYS A 145 -13.99 -1.84 -15.07
N SER A 146 -13.94 -0.54 -14.77
CA SER A 146 -14.68 0.49 -15.51
C SER A 146 -14.19 0.63 -16.95
N MET A 147 -12.87 0.61 -17.17
CA MET A 147 -12.31 0.70 -18.53
C MET A 147 -12.61 -0.54 -19.39
N LYS A 148 -12.81 -1.71 -18.76
CA LYS A 148 -13.13 -2.95 -19.49
C LYS A 148 -14.53 -2.87 -20.07
N THR A 149 -15.49 -2.37 -19.28
CA THR A 149 -16.88 -2.17 -19.68
C THR A 149 -17.02 -1.17 -20.84
N ILE A 150 -16.24 -0.09 -20.84
CA ILE A 150 -16.29 0.93 -21.91
C ILE A 150 -15.85 0.33 -23.26
N LYS A 151 -14.77 -0.45 -23.29
CA LYS A 151 -14.29 -1.10 -24.53
C LYS A 151 -15.29 -2.12 -25.10
N THR A 152 -16.02 -2.83 -24.25
CA THR A 152 -17.03 -3.80 -24.72
C THR A 152 -18.30 -3.13 -25.25
N GLY A 153 -18.68 -1.98 -24.69
CA GLY A 153 -19.85 -1.22 -25.15
C GLY A 153 -19.66 -0.59 -26.53
N SER A 154 -18.45 -0.12 -26.86
CA SER A 154 -18.16 0.47 -28.18
C SER A 154 -18.18 -0.55 -29.33
N VAL A 155 -17.95 -1.83 -29.04
CA VAL A 155 -17.99 -2.90 -30.06
C VAL A 155 -19.43 -3.30 -30.40
N SER A 156 -20.38 -3.09 -29.49
CA SER A 156 -21.80 -3.44 -29.70
C SER A 156 -22.57 -2.41 -30.53
N GLN A 157 -22.05 -1.20 -30.73
CA GLN A 157 -22.72 -0.14 -31.51
C GLN A 157 -22.23 -0.04 -32.96
N SER A 158 -21.32 -0.92 -33.38
CA SER A 158 -20.75 -0.95 -34.72
C SER A 158 -21.21 -2.15 -35.56
N ILE A 159 -22.38 -2.73 -35.23
CA ILE A 159 -23.02 -3.82 -35.98
C ILE A 159 -24.44 -3.40 -36.33
#